data_AF-A0A529T0A4-F1
#
_entry.id   AF-A0A529T0A4-F1
#
_cell.length_a   1.000
_cell.length_b   1.000
_cell.length_c   1.000
_cell.angle_alpha   90.00
_cell.angle_beta   90.00
_cell.angle_gamma   90.00
#
_symmetry.space_group_name_H-M   'P 1'
#
loop_
_entity.id
_entity.type
_entity.pdbx_description
1 polymer ?
#
loop_
_entity_poly.entity_id
_entity_poly.type
_entity_poly.pdbx_seq_one_letter_code
_entity_poly.pdbx_strand_id
1 'polypeptide(L)'
;VMLLSPFLGAIIYAIAGINRIRRATISAMRPVSPEAAAARHDRDVALEALINAEFGQRFTGLKTLGDRVARRPLTSGNTIAVLKTGDEAYTAMCRAIDAAQRSVLLETYIFDNDAVGALFVQSLGNAVKRGVTVRVLIDAVGVRYSVPSILKQLREAGVNVDLFNGNIVMGLRLPYANLRTHRKILIVDGAVAFTGGMNIRKGFSAEFAGSESSRDTHFEVTGPVVADLFSVAAEDWRFAGNEALKDGPWQVERTSTGCPGGGA
;
A
#
# COMPACT_ATOMS: atom_id res chain seq x y z
N VAL A 1 21.79 -41.01 -2.99
CA VAL A 1 21.00 -40.94 -4.24
C VAL A 1 19.79 -40.04 -4.02
N MET A 2 19.86 -38.79 -4.47
CA MET A 2 18.72 -37.87 -4.53
C MET A 2 17.77 -38.28 -5.69
N LEU A 3 17.12 -39.45 -5.61
CA LEU A 3 16.13 -39.89 -6.61
C LEU A 3 14.67 -39.75 -6.15
N LEU A 4 14.42 -39.36 -4.89
CA LEU A 4 13.06 -39.13 -4.36
C LEU A 4 12.56 -37.68 -4.51
N SER A 5 13.41 -36.78 -5.02
CA SER A 5 13.15 -35.33 -5.08
C SER A 5 12.03 -34.89 -6.06
N PRO A 6 11.91 -35.43 -7.30
CA PRO A 6 10.96 -34.87 -8.26
C PRO A 6 9.50 -35.24 -7.96
N PHE A 7 9.23 -36.48 -7.52
CA PHE A 7 7.87 -36.93 -7.25
C PHE A 7 7.32 -36.40 -5.92
N LEU A 8 8.14 -36.41 -4.86
CA LEU A 8 7.73 -35.85 -3.57
C LEU A 8 7.54 -34.34 -3.69
N GLY A 9 8.43 -33.64 -4.40
CA GLY A 9 8.28 -32.23 -4.72
C GLY A 9 7.00 -31.93 -5.53
N ALA A 10 6.70 -32.74 -6.54
CA ALA A 10 5.48 -32.61 -7.34
C ALA A 10 4.19 -32.89 -6.52
N ILE A 11 4.21 -33.87 -5.61
CA ILE A 11 3.08 -34.17 -4.71
C ILE A 11 2.89 -33.03 -3.71
N ILE A 12 3.96 -32.54 -3.08
CA ILE A 12 3.92 -31.37 -2.18
C ILE A 12 3.39 -30.15 -2.95
N TYR A 13 3.86 -29.93 -4.18
CA TYR A 13 3.38 -28.84 -5.03
C TYR A 13 1.92 -29.04 -5.51
N ALA A 14 1.46 -30.27 -5.73
CA ALA A 14 0.06 -30.51 -6.06
C ALA A 14 -0.86 -30.22 -4.86
N ILE A 15 -0.42 -30.56 -3.64
CA ILE A 15 -1.17 -30.34 -2.39
C ILE A 15 -1.10 -28.87 -1.94
N ALA A 16 0.07 -28.22 -2.05
CA ALA A 16 0.36 -26.90 -1.49
C ALA A 16 0.67 -25.80 -2.53
N GLY A 17 0.96 -26.17 -3.78
CA GLY A 17 1.72 -25.32 -4.71
C GLY A 17 0.94 -24.22 -5.41
N ILE A 18 -0.22 -24.44 -6.03
CA ILE A 18 -0.84 -23.37 -6.84
C ILE A 18 -2.38 -23.32 -6.81
N ASN A 19 -3.09 -24.44 -6.67
CA ASN A 19 -4.50 -24.48 -7.09
C ASN A 19 -5.54 -24.12 -6.01
N ARG A 20 -5.15 -23.99 -4.74
CA ARG A 20 -6.07 -23.64 -3.64
C ARG A 20 -6.12 -22.14 -3.34
N ILE A 21 -4.98 -21.46 -3.52
CA ILE A 21 -4.86 -20.00 -3.33
C ILE A 21 -5.78 -19.27 -4.32
N ARG A 22 -5.78 -19.73 -5.57
CA ARG A 22 -6.58 -19.17 -6.66
C ARG A 22 -8.05 -19.02 -6.30
N ARG A 23 -8.69 -19.96 -5.59
CA ARG A 23 -10.14 -19.94 -5.38
C ARG A 23 -10.59 -18.91 -4.33
N ALA A 24 -9.80 -18.70 -3.28
CA ALA A 24 -10.06 -17.68 -2.27
C ALA A 24 -9.64 -16.29 -2.76
N THR A 25 -8.50 -16.19 -3.45
CA THR A 25 -8.04 -14.94 -4.09
C THR A 25 -8.97 -14.50 -5.22
N ILE A 26 -9.51 -15.42 -6.03
CA ILE A 26 -10.52 -15.11 -7.06
C ILE A 26 -11.83 -14.61 -6.43
N SER A 27 -12.23 -15.13 -5.25
CA SER A 27 -13.41 -14.63 -4.53
C SER A 27 -13.18 -13.23 -3.93
N ALA A 28 -11.94 -12.93 -3.53
CA ALA A 28 -11.50 -11.59 -3.08
C ALA A 28 -11.26 -10.60 -4.24
N MET A 29 -10.95 -11.09 -5.44
CA MET A 29 -10.79 -10.32 -6.68
C MET A 29 -12.13 -10.00 -7.37
N ARG A 30 -13.28 -10.13 -6.69
CA ARG A 30 -14.49 -9.46 -7.18
C ARG A 30 -14.24 -7.96 -7.11
N PRO A 31 -14.27 -7.24 -8.24
CA PRO A 31 -13.99 -5.81 -8.27
C PRO A 31 -15.09 -5.12 -7.47
N VAL A 32 -14.76 -4.63 -6.28
CA VAL A 32 -15.69 -3.83 -5.51
C VAL A 32 -14.92 -2.76 -4.75
N SER A 33 -14.65 -1.65 -5.41
CA SER A 33 -15.57 -0.53 -5.21
C SER A 33 -15.98 0.03 -6.59
N PRO A 34 -17.29 0.18 -6.86
CA PRO A 34 -17.77 0.96 -8.01
C PRO A 34 -17.16 2.37 -8.02
N GLU A 35 -16.75 2.89 -6.87
CA GLU A 35 -16.18 4.22 -6.70
C GLU A 35 -14.75 4.35 -7.23
N ALA A 36 -13.87 3.35 -7.03
CA ALA A 36 -12.51 3.38 -7.59
C ALA A 36 -12.53 3.19 -9.12
N ALA A 37 -13.49 2.38 -9.62
CA ALA A 37 -13.75 2.28 -11.05
C ALA A 37 -14.41 3.56 -11.61
N ALA A 38 -15.31 4.21 -10.85
CA ALA A 38 -16.01 5.43 -11.25
C ALA A 38 -15.22 6.71 -11.03
N ALA A 39 -14.15 6.69 -10.23
CA ALA A 39 -13.20 7.79 -10.07
C ALA A 39 -12.24 7.89 -11.27
N ARG A 40 -12.07 6.80 -12.02
CA ARG A 40 -11.27 6.78 -13.25
C ARG A 40 -12.08 7.33 -14.41
N HIS A 41 -11.59 8.38 -15.07
CA HIS A 41 -12.09 8.76 -16.38
C HIS A 41 -11.28 8.05 -17.48
N ASP A 42 -11.94 7.73 -18.61
CA ASP A 42 -11.24 7.37 -19.85
C ASP A 42 -10.24 8.46 -20.27
N ARG A 43 -10.47 9.71 -19.85
CA ARG A 43 -9.60 10.87 -20.08
C ARG A 43 -8.30 10.84 -19.27
N ASP A 44 -8.28 10.14 -18.13
CA ASP A 44 -7.07 10.02 -17.32
C ASP A 44 -6.12 8.97 -17.90
N VAL A 45 -6.63 8.05 -18.74
CA VAL A 45 -5.80 7.02 -19.37
C VAL A 45 -4.77 7.67 -20.27
N ALA A 46 -3.49 7.37 -20.01
CA ALA A 46 -2.40 7.90 -20.80
C ALA A 46 -2.51 7.39 -22.25
N LEU A 47 -2.72 8.31 -23.19
CA LEU A 47 -2.82 7.97 -24.59
C LEU A 47 -1.45 7.50 -25.12
N GLU A 48 -1.43 6.44 -25.93
CA GLU A 48 -0.19 5.93 -26.53
C GLU A 48 0.52 7.01 -27.36
N ALA A 49 -0.23 7.87 -28.05
CA ALA A 49 0.31 9.00 -28.78
C ALA A 49 1.08 9.98 -27.87
N LEU A 50 0.57 10.25 -26.66
CA LEU A 50 1.24 11.12 -25.69
C LEU A 50 2.52 10.45 -25.17
N ILE A 51 2.47 9.15 -24.85
CA ILE A 51 3.65 8.41 -24.39
C ILE A 51 4.73 8.35 -25.48
N ASN A 52 4.33 8.14 -26.73
CA ASN A 52 5.25 8.10 -27.86
C ASN A 52 5.87 9.49 -28.11
N ALA A 53 5.09 10.56 -28.02
CA ALA A 53 5.58 11.93 -28.21
C ALA A 53 6.57 12.36 -27.12
N GLU A 54 6.27 12.07 -25.85
CA GLU A 54 7.08 12.54 -24.70
C GLU A 54 8.28 11.63 -24.40
N PHE A 55 8.10 10.30 -24.49
CA PHE A 55 9.11 9.33 -24.02
C PHE A 55 9.67 8.44 -25.13
N GLY A 56 9.01 8.40 -26.28
CA GLY A 56 9.36 7.57 -27.44
C GLY A 56 8.68 6.21 -27.46
N GLN A 57 8.63 5.61 -28.66
CA GLN A 57 7.88 4.39 -28.95
C GLN A 57 8.21 3.21 -28.02
N ARG A 58 9.47 3.12 -27.54
CA ARG A 58 9.91 2.06 -26.62
C ARG A 58 9.09 1.97 -25.33
N PHE A 59 8.50 3.08 -24.86
CA PHE A 59 7.69 3.09 -23.65
C PHE A 59 6.22 2.70 -23.89
N THR A 60 5.77 2.62 -25.15
CA THR A 60 4.43 2.10 -25.49
C THR A 60 4.33 0.62 -25.16
N GLY A 61 5.40 -0.14 -25.39
CA GLY A 61 5.50 -1.55 -24.97
C GLY A 61 5.41 -1.70 -23.45
N LEU A 62 6.04 -0.78 -22.69
CA LEU A 62 5.99 -0.79 -21.23
C LEU A 62 4.59 -0.48 -20.70
N LYS A 63 3.88 0.49 -21.29
CA LYS A 63 2.46 0.75 -21.00
C LYS A 63 1.62 -0.50 -21.23
N THR A 64 1.75 -1.12 -22.40
CA THR A 64 0.99 -2.33 -22.75
C THR A 64 1.22 -3.45 -21.75
N LEU A 65 2.48 -3.67 -21.34
CA LEU A 65 2.82 -4.66 -20.32
C LEU A 65 2.21 -4.30 -18.96
N GLY A 66 2.39 -3.05 -18.52
CA GLY A 66 1.87 -2.54 -17.26
C GLY A 66 0.36 -2.71 -17.16
N ASP A 67 -0.37 -2.27 -18.18
CA ASP A 67 -1.83 -2.34 -18.23
C ASP A 67 -2.34 -3.78 -18.11
N ARG A 68 -1.67 -4.71 -18.81
CA ARG A 68 -2.06 -6.14 -18.82
C ARG A 68 -1.72 -6.84 -17.51
N VAL A 69 -0.56 -6.55 -16.92
CA VAL A 69 -0.08 -7.20 -15.69
C VAL A 69 -0.81 -6.65 -14.47
N ALA A 70 -0.89 -5.31 -14.35
CA ALA A 70 -1.60 -4.65 -13.26
C ALA A 70 -3.12 -4.80 -13.40
N ARG A 71 -3.63 -5.07 -14.61
CA ARG A 71 -5.05 -5.04 -14.97
C ARG A 71 -5.69 -3.68 -14.65
N ARG A 72 -4.88 -2.62 -14.81
CA ARG A 72 -5.23 -1.23 -14.53
C ARG A 72 -4.56 -0.38 -15.60
N PRO A 73 -5.30 0.49 -16.31
CA PRO A 73 -4.69 1.34 -17.33
C PRO A 73 -3.73 2.34 -16.70
N LEU A 74 -2.60 2.60 -17.35
CA LEU A 74 -1.69 3.68 -16.98
C LEU A 74 -2.45 5.01 -17.04
N THR A 75 -2.36 5.80 -15.97
CA THR A 75 -2.96 7.13 -15.90
C THR A 75 -1.93 8.23 -16.16
N SER A 76 -2.40 9.34 -16.71
CA SER A 76 -1.71 10.62 -16.89
C SER A 76 -2.19 11.62 -15.82
N GLY A 77 -1.59 12.81 -15.77
CA GLY A 77 -1.98 13.85 -14.79
C GLY A 77 -1.58 13.55 -13.34
N ASN A 78 -0.65 12.61 -13.14
CA ASN A 78 -0.09 12.32 -11.81
C ASN A 78 1.10 13.23 -11.52
N THR A 79 1.22 13.68 -10.27
CA THR A 79 2.44 14.30 -9.76
C THR A 79 3.14 13.30 -8.84
N ILE A 80 4.45 13.15 -9.02
CA ILE A 80 5.29 12.23 -8.24
C ILE A 80 6.47 13.00 -7.68
N ALA A 81 6.54 13.15 -6.36
CA ALA A 81 7.70 13.69 -5.67
C ALA A 81 8.53 12.55 -5.08
N VAL A 82 9.83 12.53 -5.37
CA VAL A 82 10.76 11.51 -4.88
C VAL A 82 11.30 11.89 -3.51
N LEU A 83 11.14 11.02 -2.53
CA LEU A 83 11.63 11.14 -1.16
C LEU A 83 12.82 10.19 -1.00
N LYS A 84 14.01 10.76 -0.85
CA LYS A 84 15.28 10.02 -1.00
C LYS A 84 15.80 9.44 0.32
N THR A 85 15.25 9.90 1.43
CA THR A 85 15.68 9.51 2.78
C THR A 85 14.47 9.18 3.65
N GLY A 86 14.71 8.40 4.72
CA GLY A 86 13.67 8.15 5.71
C GLY A 86 13.18 9.43 6.37
N ASP A 87 14.08 10.38 6.66
CA ASP A 87 13.72 11.64 7.32
C ASP A 87 12.78 12.49 6.45
N GLU A 88 13.06 12.60 5.14
CA GLU A 88 12.16 13.25 4.17
C GLU A 88 10.81 12.53 4.10
N ALA A 89 10.84 11.20 3.97
CA ALA A 89 9.64 10.40 3.81
C ALA A 89 8.73 10.44 5.06
N TYR A 90 9.28 10.16 6.23
CA TYR A 90 8.54 10.14 7.49
C TYR A 90 7.98 11.50 7.85
N THR A 91 8.73 12.57 7.61
CA THR A 91 8.26 13.95 7.81
C THR A 91 7.07 14.25 6.90
N ALA A 92 7.16 13.94 5.60
CA ALA A 92 6.07 14.18 4.65
C ALA A 92 4.83 13.35 4.99
N MET A 93 5.01 12.08 5.34
CA MET A 93 3.92 11.17 5.73
C MET A 93 3.23 11.63 7.02
N CYS A 94 3.98 11.97 8.08
CA CYS A 94 3.39 12.45 9.34
C CYS A 94 2.67 13.77 9.14
N ARG A 95 3.26 14.71 8.36
CA ARG A 95 2.60 15.98 8.00
C ARG A 95 1.28 15.75 7.27
N ALA A 96 1.23 14.80 6.35
CA ALA A 96 -0.02 14.46 5.66
C ALA A 96 -1.06 13.89 6.63
N ILE A 97 -0.68 12.97 7.52
CA ILE A 97 -1.57 12.43 8.56
C ILE A 97 -2.07 13.52 9.51
N ASP A 98 -1.22 14.47 9.89
CA ASP A 98 -1.58 15.58 10.77
C ASP A 98 -2.49 16.59 10.09
N ALA A 99 -2.41 16.72 8.75
CA ALA A 99 -3.32 17.53 7.95
C ALA A 99 -4.63 16.83 7.57
N ALA A 100 -4.73 15.50 7.77
CA ALA A 100 -5.87 14.71 7.36
C ALA A 100 -7.19 15.21 7.99
N GLN A 101 -8.25 15.25 7.18
CA GLN A 101 -9.58 15.76 7.54
C GLN A 101 -10.65 14.68 7.56
N ARG A 102 -10.52 13.63 6.75
CA ARG A 102 -11.54 12.59 6.54
C ARG A 102 -11.04 11.21 6.91
N SER A 103 -9.92 10.79 6.31
CA SER A 103 -9.45 9.43 6.44
C SER A 103 -7.94 9.26 6.29
N VAL A 104 -7.45 8.20 6.92
CA VAL A 104 -6.09 7.69 6.75
C VAL A 104 -6.16 6.18 6.61
N LEU A 105 -5.63 5.65 5.51
CA LEU A 105 -5.40 4.22 5.30
C LEU A 105 -3.91 3.96 5.18
N LEU A 106 -3.34 3.25 6.14
CA LEU A 106 -1.94 2.86 6.14
C LEU A 106 -1.84 1.35 6.04
N GLU A 107 -1.11 0.85 5.05
CA GLU A 107 -0.66 -0.52 4.91
C GLU A 107 0.86 -0.55 4.94
N THR A 108 1.44 -1.36 5.83
CA THR A 108 2.90 -1.53 5.88
C THR A 108 3.30 -2.96 6.26
N TYR A 109 4.48 -3.37 5.79
CA TYR A 109 5.06 -4.65 6.17
C TYR A 109 5.59 -4.60 7.61
N ILE A 110 6.61 -3.78 7.88
CA ILE A 110 7.17 -3.58 9.22
C ILE A 110 6.75 -2.21 9.75
N PHE A 111 6.31 -2.21 11.01
CA PHE A 111 6.06 -1.03 11.83
C PHE A 111 6.71 -1.29 13.18
N ASP A 112 7.94 -0.77 13.34
CA ASP A 112 8.74 -0.98 14.54
C ASP A 112 8.28 -0.08 15.68
N ASN A 113 8.29 -0.61 16.89
CA ASN A 113 8.11 0.16 18.12
C ASN A 113 9.42 0.84 18.54
N ASP A 114 9.77 1.87 17.80
CA ASP A 114 10.94 2.71 18.03
C ASP A 114 10.60 4.20 17.90
N ALA A 115 11.63 5.05 17.84
CA ALA A 115 11.44 6.50 17.75
C ALA A 115 10.60 6.93 16.53
N VAL A 116 10.82 6.32 15.37
CA VAL A 116 10.01 6.61 14.16
C VAL A 116 8.61 6.08 14.36
N GLY A 117 8.47 4.86 14.89
CA GLY A 117 7.16 4.29 15.17
C GLY A 117 6.32 5.17 16.10
N ALA A 118 6.95 5.75 17.13
CA ALA A 118 6.30 6.66 18.06
C ALA A 118 5.79 7.94 17.38
N LEU A 119 6.54 8.51 16.42
CA LEU A 119 6.07 9.66 15.62
C LEU A 119 4.78 9.32 14.88
N PHE A 120 4.74 8.16 14.22
CA PHE A 120 3.53 7.72 13.50
C PHE A 120 2.37 7.45 14.43
N VAL A 121 2.57 6.76 15.56
CA VAL A 121 1.52 6.53 16.56
C VAL A 121 0.95 7.87 17.05
N GLN A 122 1.81 8.86 17.29
CA GLN A 122 1.38 10.18 17.72
C GLN A 122 0.52 10.88 16.66
N SER A 123 0.99 10.98 15.42
CA SER A 123 0.22 11.62 14.33
C SER A 123 -1.09 10.89 14.04
N LEU A 124 -1.08 9.55 14.00
CA LEU A 124 -2.29 8.73 13.81
C LEU A 124 -3.29 8.91 14.96
N GLY A 125 -2.81 8.87 16.21
CA GLY A 125 -3.63 9.11 17.39
C GLY A 125 -4.23 10.51 17.43
N ASN A 126 -3.46 11.52 17.00
CA ASN A 126 -3.96 12.89 16.86
C ASN A 126 -5.04 12.98 15.79
N ALA A 127 -4.89 12.30 14.66
CA ALA A 127 -5.93 12.22 13.63
C ALA A 127 -7.22 11.59 14.17
N VAL A 128 -7.12 10.48 14.90
CA VAL A 128 -8.28 9.86 15.57
C VAL A 128 -8.97 10.84 16.52
N LYS A 129 -8.22 11.58 17.34
CA LYS A 129 -8.78 12.59 18.27
C LYS A 129 -9.50 13.73 17.55
N ARG A 130 -9.08 14.08 16.33
CA ARG A 130 -9.77 15.07 15.47
C ARG A 130 -11.02 14.51 14.79
N GLY A 131 -11.31 13.22 14.94
CA GLY A 131 -12.44 12.55 14.30
C GLY A 131 -12.14 11.97 12.91
N VAL A 132 -10.86 11.93 12.50
CA VAL A 132 -10.44 11.32 11.24
C VAL A 132 -10.61 9.80 11.33
N THR A 133 -11.15 9.18 10.29
CA THR A 133 -11.28 7.71 10.23
C THR A 133 -9.95 7.08 9.87
N VAL A 134 -9.30 6.41 10.83
CA VAL A 134 -7.97 5.80 10.63
C VAL A 134 -8.08 4.28 10.56
N ARG A 135 -7.38 3.68 9.58
CA ARG A 135 -7.19 2.23 9.43
C ARG A 135 -5.70 1.92 9.20
N VAL A 136 -5.16 1.01 10.00
CA VAL A 136 -3.76 0.57 9.89
C VAL A 136 -3.71 -0.93 9.71
N LEU A 137 -3.20 -1.38 8.57
CA LEU A 137 -2.95 -2.78 8.26
C LEU A 137 -1.46 -3.07 8.37
N ILE A 138 -1.10 -4.05 9.20
CA ILE A 138 0.29 -4.49 9.33
C ILE A 138 0.40 -5.96 8.97
N ASP A 139 1.49 -6.33 8.30
CA ASP A 139 1.76 -7.73 8.01
C ASP A 139 2.00 -8.54 9.30
N ALA A 140 1.31 -9.67 9.46
CA ALA A 140 1.42 -10.49 10.67
C ALA A 140 2.81 -11.11 10.92
N VAL A 141 3.64 -11.27 9.88
CA VAL A 141 5.05 -11.65 10.04
C VAL A 141 5.88 -10.40 10.33
N GLY A 142 5.61 -9.32 9.61
CA GLY A 142 6.20 -8.00 9.81
C GLY A 142 6.15 -7.52 11.27
N VAL A 143 5.01 -7.65 11.94
CA VAL A 143 4.85 -7.28 13.36
C VAL A 143 5.81 -8.02 14.29
N ARG A 144 6.24 -9.24 13.95
CA ARG A 144 7.14 -10.05 14.80
C ARG A 144 8.58 -9.52 14.82
N TYR A 145 8.95 -8.65 13.89
CA TYR A 145 10.24 -7.95 13.92
C TYR A 145 10.27 -6.84 14.99
N SER A 146 9.11 -6.37 15.45
CA SER A 146 8.98 -5.37 16.51
C SER A 146 8.73 -6.04 17.87
N VAL A 147 9.72 -6.00 18.76
CA VAL A 147 9.58 -6.50 20.15
C VAL A 147 9.97 -5.41 21.15
N PRO A 148 9.04 -4.92 22.00
CA PRO A 148 7.61 -5.25 22.01
C PRO A 148 6.88 -4.74 20.76
N SER A 149 5.74 -5.35 20.44
CA SER A 149 4.94 -4.99 19.26
C SER A 149 4.35 -3.59 19.38
N ILE A 150 4.32 -2.85 18.26
CA ILE A 150 3.70 -1.52 18.15
C ILE A 150 2.17 -1.55 18.32
N LEU A 151 1.54 -2.72 18.14
CA LEU A 151 0.07 -2.87 18.15
C LEU A 151 -0.57 -2.35 19.42
N LYS A 152 0.10 -2.50 20.57
CA LYS A 152 -0.42 -2.01 21.85
C LYS A 152 -0.58 -0.49 21.82
N GLN A 153 0.46 0.24 21.39
CA GLN A 153 0.44 1.70 21.35
C GLN A 153 -0.57 2.23 20.33
N LEU A 154 -0.72 1.57 19.18
CA LEU A 154 -1.76 1.93 18.20
C LEU A 154 -3.16 1.79 18.80
N ARG A 155 -3.45 0.68 19.49
CA ARG A 155 -4.75 0.47 20.14
C ARG A 155 -4.99 1.47 21.28
N GLU A 156 -3.98 1.76 22.08
CA GLU A 156 -4.05 2.77 23.16
C GLU A 156 -4.28 4.19 22.61
N ALA A 157 -3.78 4.49 21.41
CA ALA A 157 -4.04 5.73 20.69
C ALA A 157 -5.43 5.78 20.01
N GLY A 158 -6.26 4.74 20.15
CA GLY A 158 -7.58 4.64 19.53
C GLY A 158 -7.57 4.29 18.04
N VAL A 159 -6.42 3.90 17.50
CA VAL A 159 -6.27 3.53 16.08
C VAL A 159 -6.86 2.15 15.84
N ASN A 160 -7.72 2.04 14.82
CA ASN A 160 -8.22 0.75 14.37
C ASN A 160 -7.13 0.04 13.54
N VAL A 161 -6.54 -0.99 14.14
CA VAL A 161 -5.41 -1.75 13.59
C VAL A 161 -5.77 -3.23 13.43
N ASP A 162 -5.44 -3.77 12.26
CA ASP A 162 -5.63 -5.18 11.93
C ASP A 162 -4.34 -5.79 11.33
N LEU A 163 -4.29 -7.12 11.28
CA LEU A 163 -3.16 -7.89 10.78
C LEU A 163 -3.50 -8.59 9.47
N PHE A 164 -2.77 -8.24 8.41
CA PHE A 164 -2.88 -9.00 7.16
C PHE A 164 -2.49 -10.45 7.44
N ASN A 165 -3.37 -11.38 7.08
CA ASN A 165 -3.13 -12.82 7.23
C ASN A 165 -2.61 -13.23 8.63
N GLY A 166 -3.26 -12.72 9.69
CA GLY A 166 -2.93 -12.98 11.10
C GLY A 166 -3.19 -14.41 11.61
N ASN A 167 -4.11 -15.14 10.97
CA ASN A 167 -4.56 -16.48 11.41
C ASN A 167 -3.68 -17.65 10.92
N ILE A 168 -2.37 -17.47 10.79
CA ILE A 168 -1.45 -18.54 10.35
C ILE A 168 -1.51 -19.77 11.29
N VAL A 169 -1.78 -19.56 12.58
CA VAL A 169 -1.69 -20.59 13.62
C VAL A 169 -2.91 -21.51 13.67
N MET A 170 -4.06 -21.11 13.13
CA MET A 170 -5.30 -21.88 13.29
C MET A 170 -5.55 -22.86 12.13
N GLY A 171 -4.60 -23.79 11.88
CA GLY A 171 -4.74 -25.08 11.16
C GLY A 171 -5.26 -25.11 9.71
N LEU A 172 -5.94 -24.06 9.21
CA LEU A 172 -6.66 -24.03 7.93
C LEU A 172 -5.98 -23.16 6.88
N ARG A 173 -4.87 -22.48 7.20
CA ARG A 173 -4.22 -21.51 6.29
C ARG A 173 -2.73 -21.74 6.01
N LEU A 174 -2.14 -22.90 6.31
CA LEU A 174 -0.74 -23.20 5.97
C LEU A 174 -0.34 -22.89 4.51
N PRO A 175 -1.17 -23.19 3.48
CA PRO A 175 -0.84 -22.83 2.08
C PRO A 175 -0.74 -21.31 1.84
N TYR A 176 -1.30 -20.50 2.73
CA TYR A 176 -1.30 -19.04 2.65
C TYR A 176 -0.25 -18.40 3.54
N ALA A 177 0.59 -19.17 4.26
CA ALA A 177 1.65 -18.61 5.10
C ALA A 177 2.61 -17.70 4.30
N ASN A 178 2.84 -18.02 3.02
CA ASN A 178 3.64 -17.23 2.09
C ASN A 178 2.88 -16.05 1.46
N LEU A 179 1.55 -15.95 1.62
CA LEU A 179 0.81 -14.76 1.24
C LEU A 179 1.06 -13.67 2.28
N ARG A 180 2.07 -12.86 2.00
CA ARG A 180 2.41 -11.67 2.77
C ARG A 180 2.15 -10.43 1.95
N THR A 181 1.76 -9.37 2.64
CA THR A 181 1.77 -8.06 2.02
C THR A 181 3.12 -7.43 2.29
N HIS A 182 3.88 -7.15 1.22
CA HIS A 182 5.13 -6.39 1.34
C HIS A 182 4.93 -4.93 0.90
N ARG A 183 3.67 -4.50 0.79
CA ARG A 183 3.28 -3.16 0.38
C ARG A 183 3.59 -2.16 1.50
N LYS A 184 3.86 -0.92 1.09
CA LYS A 184 4.00 0.25 1.95
C LYS A 184 3.17 1.32 1.27
N ILE A 185 1.93 1.48 1.69
CA ILE A 185 0.98 2.39 1.07
C ILE A 185 0.35 3.20 2.20
N LEU A 186 0.47 4.52 2.13
CA LEU A 186 -0.31 5.43 2.94
C LEU A 186 -1.22 6.21 2.00
N ILE A 187 -2.52 6.26 2.28
CA ILE A 187 -3.46 7.14 1.60
C ILE A 187 -4.06 8.08 2.64
N VAL A 188 -4.05 9.38 2.34
CA VAL A 188 -4.67 10.41 3.18
C VAL A 188 -5.76 11.10 2.39
N ASP A 189 -6.96 11.11 2.97
CA ASP A 189 -8.18 11.70 2.44
C ASP A 189 -8.55 11.26 1.02
N GLY A 190 -7.96 10.17 0.51
CA GLY A 190 -8.11 9.76 -0.88
C GLY A 190 -7.55 10.76 -1.90
N ALA A 191 -6.69 11.69 -1.47
CA ALA A 191 -6.17 12.81 -2.27
C ALA A 191 -4.65 12.72 -2.52
N VAL A 192 -3.91 12.30 -1.49
CA VAL A 192 -2.47 12.05 -1.54
C VAL A 192 -2.19 10.63 -1.10
N ALA A 193 -1.23 9.99 -1.77
CA ALA A 193 -0.72 8.71 -1.35
C ALA A 193 0.81 8.70 -1.27
N PHE A 194 1.35 7.79 -0.46
CA PHE A 194 2.77 7.51 -0.36
C PHE A 194 3.02 6.05 -0.64
N THR A 195 4.07 5.74 -1.39
CA THR A 195 4.50 4.36 -1.64
C THR A 195 5.99 4.27 -1.92
N GLY A 196 6.61 3.11 -1.68
CA GLY A 196 8.04 2.91 -1.89
C GLY A 196 8.60 1.70 -1.15
N GLY A 197 9.91 1.74 -0.86
CA GLY A 197 10.64 0.63 -0.23
C GLY A 197 10.79 0.70 1.29
N MET A 198 10.65 1.90 1.89
CA MET A 198 10.88 2.11 3.33
C MET A 198 9.78 1.49 4.20
N ASN A 199 10.18 0.68 5.18
CA ASN A 199 9.33 0.30 6.30
C ASN A 199 9.34 1.38 7.38
N ILE A 200 8.34 1.43 8.27
CA ILE A 200 8.31 2.38 9.39
C ILE A 200 9.26 1.88 10.48
N ARG A 201 10.49 2.40 10.47
CA ARG A 201 11.53 2.08 11.45
C ARG A 201 12.67 3.10 11.46
N LYS A 202 13.34 3.25 12.60
CA LYS A 202 14.47 4.16 12.81
C LYS A 202 15.65 3.89 11.88
N GLY A 203 15.80 2.65 11.38
CA GLY A 203 16.91 2.25 10.52
C GLY A 203 17.02 3.00 9.18
N PHE A 204 15.98 3.69 8.72
CA PHE A 204 16.04 4.54 7.51
C PHE A 204 16.23 6.03 7.82
N SER A 205 16.21 6.41 9.10
CA SER A 205 16.31 7.79 9.54
C SER A 205 17.75 8.11 9.91
N ALA A 206 18.33 9.14 9.30
CA ALA A 206 19.67 9.60 9.67
C ALA A 206 19.64 10.32 11.02
N GLU A 207 18.52 10.96 11.38
CA GLU A 207 18.30 11.53 12.72
C GLU A 207 18.48 10.49 13.83
N PHE A 208 17.95 9.27 13.66
CA PHE A 208 18.00 8.23 14.69
C PHE A 208 19.12 7.20 14.51
N ALA A 209 19.57 6.93 13.29
CA ALA A 209 20.59 5.90 13.00
C ALA A 209 21.94 6.48 12.54
N GLY A 210 22.06 7.80 12.34
CA GLY A 210 23.29 8.44 11.88
C GLY A 210 23.80 7.87 10.55
N SER A 211 25.10 7.62 10.48
CA SER A 211 25.75 7.04 9.28
C SER A 211 25.28 5.62 8.94
N GLU A 212 24.69 4.90 9.90
CA GLU A 212 24.22 3.53 9.72
C GLU A 212 22.81 3.48 9.11
N SER A 213 22.22 4.62 8.76
CA SER A 213 20.91 4.66 8.11
C SER A 213 20.94 3.95 6.75
N SER A 214 19.99 3.05 6.56
CA SER A 214 19.75 2.37 5.28
C SER A 214 19.15 3.34 4.27
N ARG A 215 19.57 3.19 3.01
CA ARG A 215 19.03 3.98 1.89
C ARG A 215 17.93 3.20 1.18
N ASP A 216 16.82 3.87 0.94
CA ASP A 216 15.73 3.39 0.10
C ASP A 216 14.99 4.61 -0.48
N THR A 217 14.08 4.40 -1.41
CA THR A 217 13.30 5.47 -2.05
C THR A 217 11.83 5.33 -1.72
N HIS A 218 11.19 6.47 -1.45
CA HIS A 218 9.75 6.58 -1.28
C HIS A 218 9.22 7.68 -2.21
N PHE A 219 7.91 7.71 -2.40
CA PHE A 219 7.26 8.65 -3.29
C PHE A 219 6.03 9.22 -2.63
N GLU A 220 5.85 10.53 -2.71
CA GLU A 220 4.57 11.20 -2.51
C GLU A 220 3.91 11.34 -3.89
N VAL A 221 2.66 10.89 -4.01
CA VAL A 221 1.93 10.86 -5.26
C VAL A 221 0.55 11.47 -5.12
N THR A 222 0.20 12.31 -6.08
CA THR A 222 -1.14 12.89 -6.24
C THR A 222 -1.63 12.70 -7.67
N GLY A 223 -2.94 12.81 -7.86
CA GLY A 223 -3.59 12.59 -9.15
C GLY A 223 -4.30 11.24 -9.25
N PRO A 224 -4.74 10.85 -10.46
CA PRO A 224 -5.60 9.68 -10.66
C PRO A 224 -5.03 8.36 -10.11
N VAL A 225 -3.70 8.21 -10.00
CA VAL A 225 -3.04 7.02 -9.45
C VAL A 225 -3.41 6.75 -7.98
N VAL A 226 -3.88 7.75 -7.23
CA VAL A 226 -4.32 7.57 -5.83
C VAL A 226 -5.51 6.62 -5.74
N ALA A 227 -6.42 6.63 -6.74
CA ALA A 227 -7.53 5.68 -6.80
C ALA A 227 -7.05 4.22 -6.92
N ASP A 228 -5.95 4.02 -7.64
CA ASP A 228 -5.38 2.70 -7.88
C ASP A 228 -4.73 2.16 -6.62
N LEU A 229 -3.92 2.98 -5.95
CA LEU A 229 -3.29 2.65 -4.67
C LEU A 229 -4.33 2.42 -3.59
N PHE A 230 -5.35 3.28 -3.51
CA PHE A 230 -6.46 3.12 -2.57
C PHE A 230 -7.19 1.80 -2.80
N SER A 231 -7.55 1.48 -4.04
CA SER A 231 -8.24 0.23 -4.37
C SER A 231 -7.44 -1.02 -3.99
N VAL A 232 -6.11 -1.00 -4.14
CA VAL A 232 -5.25 -2.10 -3.71
C VAL A 232 -5.25 -2.23 -2.19
N ALA A 233 -4.96 -1.16 -1.45
CA ALA A 233 -4.90 -1.20 0.00
C ALA A 233 -6.27 -1.51 0.65
N ALA A 234 -7.36 -1.02 0.07
CA ALA A 234 -8.72 -1.31 0.52
C ALA A 234 -9.12 -2.78 0.30
N GLU A 235 -8.65 -3.41 -0.78
CA GLU A 235 -8.83 -4.85 -1.00
C GLU A 235 -8.11 -5.68 0.06
N ASP A 236 -6.88 -5.31 0.42
CA ASP A 236 -6.11 -5.97 1.47
C ASP A 236 -6.72 -5.77 2.86
N TRP A 237 -7.22 -4.56 3.14
CA TRP A 237 -7.97 -4.28 4.37
C TRP A 237 -9.21 -5.17 4.47
N ARG A 238 -10.02 -5.24 3.40
CA ARG A 238 -11.20 -6.11 3.36
C ARG A 238 -10.83 -7.57 3.52
N PHE A 239 -9.72 -8.01 2.93
CA PHE A 239 -9.25 -9.39 3.08
C PHE A 239 -8.89 -9.72 4.53
N ALA A 240 -8.33 -8.78 5.29
CA ALA A 240 -7.96 -8.96 6.67
C ALA A 240 -9.17 -8.87 7.63
N GLY A 241 -9.90 -7.75 7.57
CA GLY A 241 -10.92 -7.39 8.56
C GLY A 241 -12.37 -7.58 8.11
N ASN A 242 -12.62 -8.03 6.88
CA ASN A 242 -13.95 -8.19 6.27
C ASN A 242 -14.80 -6.89 6.26
N GLU A 243 -14.15 -5.72 6.38
CA GLU A 243 -14.74 -4.39 6.26
C GLU A 243 -14.50 -3.86 4.84
N ALA A 244 -15.54 -3.40 4.16
CA ALA A 244 -15.38 -2.70 2.89
C ALA A 244 -15.29 -1.19 3.15
N LEU A 245 -14.17 -0.58 2.75
CA LEU A 245 -13.98 0.87 2.83
C LEU A 245 -14.73 1.53 1.66
N LYS A 246 -15.95 2.00 1.93
CA LYS A 246 -16.84 2.64 0.96
C LYS A 246 -17.49 3.87 1.56
N ASP A 247 -17.89 4.80 0.71
CA ASP A 247 -18.67 5.99 1.06
C ASP A 247 -18.00 6.90 2.12
N GLY A 248 -18.64 8.03 2.43
CA GLY A 248 -18.28 8.93 3.53
C GLY A 248 -16.80 9.36 3.54
N PRO A 249 -16.02 8.98 4.57
CA PRO A 249 -14.62 9.40 4.70
C PRO A 249 -13.68 8.78 3.66
N TRP A 250 -14.09 7.71 2.96
CA TRP A 250 -13.27 6.93 2.03
C TRP A 250 -13.42 7.34 0.56
N GLN A 251 -13.95 8.54 0.31
CA GLN A 251 -14.04 9.07 -1.04
C GLN A 251 -12.65 9.43 -1.56
N VAL A 252 -12.31 8.86 -2.72
CA VAL A 252 -11.11 9.25 -3.47
C VAL A 252 -11.40 10.57 -4.17
N GLU A 253 -10.52 11.55 -3.99
CA GLU A 253 -10.65 12.85 -4.60
C GLU A 253 -10.58 12.72 -6.13
N ARG A 254 -11.61 13.22 -6.80
CA ARG A 254 -11.64 13.28 -8.26
C ARG A 254 -10.87 14.52 -8.68
N THR A 255 -9.74 14.34 -9.35
CA THR A 255 -8.99 15.48 -9.87
C THR A 255 -9.83 16.29 -10.85
N SER A 256 -10.18 17.52 -10.48
CA SER A 256 -10.74 18.50 -11.42
C SER A 256 -9.61 19.07 -12.28
N THR A 257 -9.51 18.59 -13.51
CA THR A 257 -8.90 19.23 -14.70
C THR A 257 -7.82 20.30 -14.44
N GLY A 258 -6.56 19.90 -14.61
CA GLY A 258 -5.51 20.77 -15.13
C GLY A 258 -4.92 20.10 -16.38
N CYS A 259 -4.91 20.78 -17.51
CA CYS A 259 -4.32 20.27 -18.75
C CYS A 259 -2.88 19.76 -18.50
N PRO A 260 -2.49 18.57 -18.96
CA PRO A 260 -1.09 18.15 -18.89
C PRO A 260 -0.29 18.98 -19.90
N GLY A 261 0.68 19.78 -19.43
CA GLY A 261 1.66 20.44 -20.31
C GLY A 261 1.91 21.94 -20.11
N GLY A 262 1.46 22.57 -19.02
CA GLY A 262 1.73 23.99 -18.75
C GLY A 262 2.74 24.22 -17.64
N GLY A 263 4.03 23.98 -17.90
CA GLY A 263 5.13 24.35 -17.02
C GLY A 263 6.16 25.16 -17.80
N ALA A 264 6.46 26.37 -17.29
CA ALA A 264 7.37 27.37 -17.84
C ALA A 264 8.83 26.90 -17.97
#